data_AF-A0A971DTZ9-F1
#
_entry.id   AF-A0A971DTZ9-F1
#
_cell.length_a   1.000
_cell.length_b   1.000
_cell.length_c   1.000
_cell.angle_alpha   90.00
_cell.angle_beta   90.00
_cell.angle_gamma   90.00
#
_symmetry.space_group_name_H-M   'P 1'
#
loop_
_entity.id
_entity.type
_entity.pdbx_description
1 polymer ?
#
loop_
_entity_poly.entity_id
_entity_poly.type
_entity_poly.pdbx_seq_one_letter_code
_entity_poly.pdbx_strand_id
1 'polypeptide(L)'
;EFVLSRLKNNPHGVTTRKIAKQLLDFGVHPPTIYFPLIVPEAMMIEPTETESLESIEEYISLLIQIAKEAEENPEIIKTAPHTTPVKLLDEVSAARKPIVKWERDNT
;
A
#
# COMPACT_ATOMS: atom_id res chain seq x y z
N GLU A 1 -13.81 8.78 -9.91
CA GLU A 1 -13.01 7.54 -9.92
C GLU A 1 -11.97 7.61 -11.03
N PHE A 2 -10.78 7.03 -10.81
CA PHE A 2 -9.76 6.83 -11.84
C PHE A 2 -8.80 5.69 -11.45
N VAL A 3 -7.99 5.22 -12.41
CA VAL A 3 -6.97 4.18 -12.18
C VAL A 3 -5.58 4.73 -12.52
N LEU A 4 -4.65 4.60 -11.58
CA LEU A 4 -3.22 4.84 -11.80
C LEU A 4 -2.51 3.54 -12.19
N SER A 5 -1.44 3.66 -12.98
CA SER A 5 -0.50 2.56 -13.27
C SER A 5 0.80 2.76 -12.46
N ARG A 6 1.78 1.89 -12.72
CA ARG A 6 3.12 1.90 -12.10
C ARG A 6 3.74 3.30 -12.05
N LEU A 7 4.61 3.51 -11.06
CA LEU A 7 5.49 4.68 -11.00
C LEU A 7 6.26 4.85 -12.31
N LYS A 8 6.32 6.09 -12.80
CA LYS A 8 7.07 6.44 -14.01
C LYS A 8 8.56 6.20 -13.77
N ASN A 9 9.24 5.58 -14.72
CA ASN A 9 10.66 5.16 -14.69
C ASN A 9 11.01 4.07 -13.65
N ASN A 10 10.44 4.12 -12.44
CA ASN A 10 10.60 3.16 -11.33
C ASN A 10 12.00 2.52 -11.20
N PRO A 11 13.09 3.31 -11.12
CA PRO A 11 14.46 2.79 -11.10
C PRO A 11 14.75 1.89 -9.90
N HIS A 12 13.97 2.03 -8.82
CA HIS A 12 14.16 1.30 -7.56
C HIS A 12 13.20 0.13 -7.36
N GLY A 13 12.36 -0.19 -8.36
CA GLY A 13 11.45 -1.33 -8.32
C GLY A 13 10.38 -1.26 -7.23
N VAL A 14 9.96 -0.05 -6.85
CA VAL A 14 8.88 0.16 -5.88
C VAL A 14 7.55 -0.28 -6.51
N THR A 15 6.94 -1.33 -5.95
CA THR A 15 5.66 -1.87 -6.41
C THR A 15 4.48 -1.11 -5.81
N THR A 16 3.31 -1.17 -6.44
CA THR A 16 2.05 -0.62 -5.93
C THR A 16 1.68 -1.19 -4.56
N ARG A 17 1.99 -2.47 -4.29
CA ARG A 17 1.83 -3.03 -2.94
C ARG A 17 2.64 -2.27 -1.88
N LYS A 18 3.85 -1.80 -2.21
CA LYS A 18 4.70 -1.04 -1.28
C LYS A 18 4.15 0.37 -1.03
N ILE A 19 3.68 1.05 -2.09
CA ILE A 19 2.96 2.33 -1.97
C ILE A 19 1.72 2.16 -1.08
N ALA A 20 0.95 1.10 -1.28
CA ALA A 20 -0.23 0.80 -0.45
C ALA A 20 0.12 0.55 1.03
N LYS A 21 1.29 -0.03 1.33
CA LYS A 21 1.77 -0.17 2.71
C LYS A 21 2.26 1.14 3.30
N GLN A 22 2.89 1.99 2.50
CA GLN A 22 3.32 3.32 2.93
C GLN A 22 2.13 4.21 3.32
N LEU A 23 0.99 4.13 2.59
CA LEU A 23 -0.24 4.85 2.97
C LEU A 23 -0.73 4.51 4.40
N LEU A 24 -0.53 3.26 4.85
CA LEU A 24 -0.88 2.86 6.22
C LEU A 24 -0.06 3.60 7.27
N ASP A 25 1.18 3.97 6.97
CA ASP A 25 2.01 4.73 7.91
C ASP A 25 1.50 6.17 8.12
N PHE A 26 0.74 6.68 7.15
CA PHE A 26 0.01 7.96 7.25
C PHE A 26 -1.41 7.79 7.82
N GLY A 27 -1.79 6.59 8.27
CA GLY A 27 -3.13 6.31 8.80
C GLY A 27 -4.23 6.23 7.73
N VAL A 28 -3.86 6.12 6.46
CA VAL A 28 -4.81 6.08 5.34
C VAL A 28 -4.96 4.64 4.84
N HIS A 29 -6.20 4.18 4.73
CA HIS A 29 -6.48 2.90 4.09
C HIS A 29 -6.17 3.00 2.58
N PRO A 30 -5.37 2.09 2.02
CA PRO A 30 -5.04 2.14 0.61
C PRO A 30 -6.28 1.88 -0.26
N PRO A 31 -6.34 2.43 -1.47
CA PRO A 31 -7.39 2.12 -2.43
C PRO A 31 -7.26 0.67 -2.93
N THR A 32 -8.17 0.24 -3.80
CA THR A 32 -8.07 -1.07 -4.45
C THR A 32 -6.78 -1.12 -5.28
N ILE A 33 -5.96 -2.16 -5.07
CA ILE A 33 -4.73 -2.40 -5.84
C ILE A 33 -4.84 -3.66 -6.68
N TYR A 34 -4.08 -3.70 -7.78
CA TYR A 34 -4.02 -4.81 -8.74
C TYR A 34 -5.36 -5.14 -9.41
N PHE A 35 -6.29 -4.20 -9.44
CA PHE A 35 -7.50 -4.24 -10.24
C PHE A 35 -7.75 -2.85 -10.88
N PRO A 36 -8.18 -2.77 -12.15
CA PRO A 36 -8.42 -3.87 -13.09
C PRO A 36 -7.13 -4.54 -13.58
N LEU A 37 -7.21 -5.83 -13.94
CA LEU A 37 -6.05 -6.65 -14.33
C LEU A 37 -5.34 -6.18 -15.62
N ILE A 38 -6.00 -5.36 -16.44
CA ILE A 38 -5.44 -4.81 -17.69
C ILE A 38 -4.50 -3.61 -17.46
N VAL A 39 -4.44 -3.08 -16.24
CA VAL A 39 -3.53 -1.99 -15.87
C VAL A 39 -2.39 -2.56 -14.99
N PRO A 40 -1.13 -2.52 -15.45
CA PRO A 40 -0.01 -3.00 -14.64
C PRO A 40 0.15 -2.16 -13.38
N GLU A 41 0.40 -2.82 -12.24
CA GLU A 41 0.56 -2.16 -10.94
C GLU A 41 -0.63 -1.23 -10.61
N ALA A 42 -1.85 -1.64 -10.98
CA ALA A 42 -3.05 -0.82 -10.86
C ALA A 42 -3.30 -0.32 -9.44
N MET A 43 -3.68 0.95 -9.32
CA MET A 43 -4.26 1.54 -8.11
C MET A 43 -5.55 2.29 -8.49
N MET A 44 -6.70 1.73 -8.11
CA MET A 44 -8.03 2.21 -8.49
C MET A 44 -8.64 3.04 -7.35
N ILE A 45 -8.74 4.35 -7.57
CA ILE A 45 -9.11 5.34 -6.55
C ILE A 45 -10.56 5.81 -6.78
N GLU A 46 -11.36 5.69 -5.72
CA GLU A 46 -12.76 6.11 -5.67
C GLU A 46 -13.04 6.80 -4.32
N PRO A 47 -13.06 8.15 -4.25
CA PRO A 47 -13.33 8.87 -3.01
C PRO A 47 -14.83 8.93 -2.64
N THR A 48 -15.76 8.53 -3.52
CA THR A 48 -17.21 8.75 -3.38
C THR A 48 -17.61 10.22 -3.20
N GLU A 49 -18.90 10.52 -3.15
CA GLU A 49 -19.44 11.88 -3.08
C GLU A 49 -19.45 12.49 -1.66
N THR A 50 -19.22 11.67 -0.63
CA THR A 50 -19.27 12.12 0.77
C THR A 50 -17.96 12.70 1.27
N GLU A 51 -16.85 12.45 0.57
CA GLU A 51 -15.55 12.99 0.94
C GLU A 51 -15.46 14.49 0.67
N SER A 52 -14.83 15.20 1.60
CA SER A 52 -14.63 16.64 1.46
C SER A 52 -13.53 16.96 0.45
N LEU A 53 -13.54 18.17 -0.09
CA LEU A 53 -12.43 18.65 -0.94
C LEU A 53 -11.09 18.63 -0.18
N GLU A 54 -11.12 18.98 1.11
CA GLU A 54 -9.95 18.98 1.99
C GLU A 54 -9.34 17.57 2.12
N SER A 55 -10.17 16.55 2.39
CA SER A 55 -9.72 15.15 2.44
C SER A 55 -9.07 14.70 1.12
N ILE A 56 -9.64 15.14 -0.02
CA ILE A 56 -9.11 14.82 -1.35
C ILE A 56 -7.76 15.50 -1.57
N GLU A 57 -7.62 16.77 -1.19
CA GLU A 57 -6.37 17.53 -1.30
C GLU A 57 -5.26 16.96 -0.41
N GLU A 58 -5.60 16.54 0.81
CA GLU A 58 -4.69 15.83 1.71
C GLU A 58 -4.23 14.50 1.10
N TYR A 59 -5.16 13.69 0.58
CA TYR A 59 -4.83 12.42 -0.06
C TYR A 59 -3.94 12.60 -1.30
N ILE A 60 -4.20 13.60 -2.14
CA ILE A 60 -3.34 13.95 -3.28
C ILE A 60 -1.94 14.33 -2.80
N SER A 61 -1.84 15.15 -1.75
CA SER A 61 -0.56 15.59 -1.19
C SER A 61 0.27 14.40 -0.69
N LEU A 62 -0.38 13.44 -0.02
CA LEU A 62 0.25 12.19 0.41
C LEU A 62 0.74 11.35 -0.78
N LEU A 63 -0.06 11.18 -1.83
CA LEU A 63 0.38 10.44 -3.03
C LEU A 63 1.59 11.08 -3.70
N ILE A 64 1.63 12.41 -3.78
CA ILE A 64 2.78 13.16 -4.32
C ILE A 64 4.01 12.96 -3.43
N GLN A 65 3.85 13.04 -2.11
CA GLN A 65 4.93 12.79 -1.16
C GLN A 65 5.50 11.38 -1.32
N ILE A 66 4.63 10.36 -1.34
CA ILE A 66 5.05 8.95 -1.49
C ILE A 66 5.75 8.73 -2.85
N ALA A 67 5.29 9.38 -3.92
CA ALA A 67 5.95 9.31 -5.21
C ALA A 67 7.38 9.88 -5.17
N LYS A 68 7.60 11.00 -4.44
CA LYS A 68 8.95 11.57 -4.23
C LYS A 68 9.82 10.67 -3.36
N GLU A 69 9.27 10.16 -2.26
CA GLU A 69 9.97 9.20 -1.38
C GLU A 69 10.41 7.95 -2.15
N ALA A 70 9.63 7.50 -3.14
CA ALA A 70 9.98 6.35 -3.96
C ALA A 70 11.19 6.58 -4.86
N GLU A 71 11.44 7.84 -5.24
CA GLU A 71 12.57 8.25 -6.06
C GLU A 71 13.79 8.60 -5.20
N GLU A 72 13.60 9.36 -4.12
CA GLU A 72 14.70 9.91 -3.33
C GLU A 72 15.17 8.97 -2.20
N ASN A 73 14.25 8.22 -1.59
CA ASN A 73 14.53 7.35 -0.46
C ASN A 73 13.69 6.06 -0.52
N PRO A 74 13.89 5.20 -1.53
CA PRO A 74 13.03 4.05 -1.79
C PRO A 74 12.96 3.05 -0.64
N GLU A 75 13.96 3.02 0.24
CA GLU A 75 14.03 2.08 1.34
C GLU A 75 12.92 2.30 2.37
N ILE A 76 12.51 3.55 2.62
CA ILE A 76 11.37 3.82 3.53
C ILE A 76 10.10 3.12 3.03
N ILE A 77 9.81 3.21 1.73
CA ILE A 77 8.60 2.59 1.16
C ILE A 77 8.75 1.07 1.09
N LYS A 78 9.95 0.56 0.83
CA LYS A 78 10.19 -0.89 0.75
C LYS A 78 10.04 -1.57 2.12
N THR A 79 10.34 -0.90 3.23
CA THR A 79 10.23 -1.49 4.57
C THR A 79 8.90 -1.21 5.25
N ALA A 80 8.03 -0.39 4.65
CA ALA A 80 6.69 -0.12 5.15
C ALA A 80 5.82 -1.40 5.31
N PRO A 81 4.90 -1.44 6.29
CA PRO A 81 4.58 -0.36 7.24
C PRO A 81 5.44 -0.39 8.52
N HIS A 82 5.58 0.77 9.17
CA HIS A 82 6.35 1.00 10.39
C HIS A 82 5.51 1.39 11.61
N THR A 83 4.38 2.09 11.42
CA THR A 83 3.58 2.63 12.54
C THR A 83 2.41 1.73 12.92
N THR A 84 2.08 0.75 12.08
CA THR A 84 0.99 -0.20 12.33
C THR A 84 1.33 -1.19 13.45
N PRO A 85 0.33 -1.76 14.16
CA PRO A 85 0.56 -2.70 15.27
C PRO A 85 1.37 -3.96 14.89
N VAL A 86 1.31 -4.34 13.62
CA VAL A 86 2.09 -5.43 13.04
C VAL A 86 2.79 -4.93 11.78
N LYS A 87 3.99 -5.46 11.50
CA LYS A 87 4.75 -5.16 10.28
C LYS A 87 4.23 -6.00 9.10
N LEU A 88 4.90 -5.88 7.95
CA LEU A 88 4.62 -6.70 6.79
C LEU A 88 4.73 -8.19 7.12
N LEU A 89 3.65 -8.93 6.85
CA LEU A 89 3.57 -10.36 7.11
C LEU A 89 4.33 -11.17 6.05
N ASP A 90 4.89 -12.30 6.48
CA ASP A 90 5.45 -13.30 5.57
C ASP A 90 4.33 -14.15 4.95
N GLU A 91 3.77 -13.63 3.87
CA GLU A 91 2.72 -14.29 3.09
C GLU A 91 3.20 -15.61 2.47
N VAL A 92 4.49 -15.75 2.16
CA VAL A 92 5.04 -16.98 1.56
C VAL A 92 5.02 -18.10 2.59
N SER A 93 5.52 -17.83 3.80
CA SER A 93 5.51 -18.80 4.89
C SER A 93 4.07 -19.12 5.31
N ALA A 94 3.20 -18.12 5.43
CA ALA A 94 1.79 -18.31 5.75
C ALA A 94 1.07 -19.22 4.73
N ALA A 95 1.34 -19.04 3.44
CA ALA A 95 0.75 -19.88 2.39
C ALA A 95 1.33 -21.30 2.35
N ARG A 96 2.62 -21.47 2.66
CA ARG A 96 3.30 -22.78 2.61
C ARG A 96 3.18 -23.59 3.90
N LYS A 97 2.97 -22.94 5.04
CA LYS A 97 2.86 -23.53 6.38
C LYS A 97 1.68 -22.91 7.15
N PRO A 98 0.45 -23.10 6.67
CA PRO A 98 -0.70 -22.38 7.22
C PRO A 98 -1.07 -22.91 8.62
N ILE A 99 -1.14 -21.99 9.60
CA ILE A 99 -1.73 -22.24 10.91
C ILE A 99 -3.17 -21.71 10.86
N VAL A 100 -4.13 -22.61 10.64
CA VAL A 100 -5.54 -22.26 10.36
C VAL A 100 -6.46 -22.34 11.58
N LYS A 101 -5.94 -22.83 12.71
CA LYS A 101 -6.66 -22.90 13.97
C LYS A 101 -5.73 -22.50 15.10
N TRP A 102 -6.31 -21.94 16.14
CA TRP A 102 -5.61 -21.72 17.39
C TRP A 102 -5.52 -23.04 18.15
N GLU A 103 -4.36 -23.32 18.73
CA GLU A 103 -4.16 -24.42 19.68
C GLU A 103 -3.61 -23.81 20.96
N ARG A 104 -4.16 -24.23 22.11
CA ARG A 104 -3.62 -23.83 23.41
C ARG A 104 -2.31 -24.58 23.61
N ASP A 105 -1.24 -23.87 23.92
CA ASP A 105 0.00 -24.52 24.35
C ASP A 105 -0.28 -25.35 25.61
N ASN A 106 0.07 -26.64 25.55
CA ASN A 106 -0.04 -27.56 26.69
C ASN A 106 1.09 -27.27 27.68
N THR A 107 0.99 -26.16 28.42
CA THR A 107 1.73 -25.94 29.68
C THR A 107 0.90 -26.40 30.87
#